data_AF-A0A0W7TJ47-F1
#
_entry.id   AF-A0A0W7TJ47-F1
#
_cell.length_a   1.000
_cell.length_b   1.000
_cell.length_c   1.000
_cell.angle_alpha   90.00
_cell.angle_beta   90.00
_cell.angle_gamma   90.00
#
_symmetry.space_group_name_H-M   'P 1'
#
loop_
_entity.id
_entity.type
_entity.pdbx_description
1 polymer ?
#
loop_
_entity_poly.entity_id
_entity_poly.type
_entity_poly.pdbx_seq_one_letter_code
_entity_poly.pdbx_strand_id
1 'polypeptide(L)'
;MLLEGDDTQMDEERRLFYVAMTRARETVYIVSVKDHQSVFFTEMFPRRGPGGYAVRMFCPICGAPLVLRTNSYGGRFYGCSNFGPKGCKYTRECGSVNYEDRAA
;
A
#
# COMPACT_ATOMS: atom_id res chain seq x y z
N MET A 1 -21.05 -16.97 27.93
CA MET A 1 -19.92 -16.03 27.77
C MET A 1 -19.71 -15.86 26.27
N LEU A 2 -19.90 -14.62 25.80
CA LEU A 2 -19.62 -14.10 24.45
C LEU A 2 -20.55 -14.53 23.30
N LEU A 3 -21.83 -14.11 23.34
CA LEU A 3 -22.60 -13.76 22.14
C LEU A 3 -23.75 -12.82 22.54
N GLU A 4 -23.43 -11.68 23.14
CA GLU A 4 -24.37 -10.55 23.22
C GLU A 4 -23.64 -9.31 22.72
N GLY A 5 -24.01 -8.85 21.53
CA GLY A 5 -23.46 -7.68 20.86
C GLY A 5 -23.72 -7.72 19.36
N ASP A 6 -24.60 -6.84 18.89
CA ASP A 6 -25.04 -6.65 17.50
C ASP A 6 -23.88 -6.28 16.54
N ASP A 7 -23.15 -7.26 16.02
CA ASP A 7 -22.11 -7.06 14.99
C ASP A 7 -22.24 -7.99 13.77
N THR A 8 -23.38 -8.68 13.60
CA THR A 8 -23.57 -9.68 12.53
C THR A 8 -23.42 -9.09 11.12
N GLN A 9 -23.96 -7.90 10.89
CA GLN A 9 -23.89 -7.24 9.59
C GLN A 9 -22.46 -6.79 9.25
N MET A 10 -21.73 -6.24 10.21
CA MET A 10 -20.32 -5.86 10.02
C MET A 10 -19.41 -7.09 9.85
N ASP A 11 -19.72 -8.19 10.53
CA ASP A 11 -19.01 -9.47 10.38
C ASP A 11 -19.24 -10.10 8.99
N GLU A 12 -20.45 -9.99 8.44
CA GLU A 12 -20.76 -10.43 7.08
C GLU A 12 -20.10 -9.55 6.01
N GLU A 13 -20.16 -8.22 6.17
CA GLU A 13 -19.47 -7.28 5.28
C GLU A 13 -17.95 -7.49 5.28
N ARG A 14 -17.36 -7.80 6.45
CA ARG A 14 -15.94 -8.20 6.56
C ARG A 14 -15.65 -9.46 5.76
N ARG A 15 -16.48 -10.49 5.88
CA ARG A 15 -16.31 -11.74 5.12
C ARG A 15 -16.40 -11.48 3.62
N LEU A 16 -17.36 -10.69 3.17
CA LEU A 16 -17.48 -10.30 1.76
C LEU A 16 -16.23 -9.57 1.26
N PHE A 17 -15.69 -8.66 2.07
CA PHE A 17 -14.46 -7.95 1.75
C PHE A 17 -13.27 -8.91 1.60
N TYR A 18 -13.07 -9.85 2.53
CA TYR A 18 -12.01 -10.87 2.43
C TYR A 18 -12.18 -11.81 1.23
N VAL A 19 -13.42 -12.22 0.92
CA VAL A 19 -13.72 -13.06 -0.24
C VAL A 19 -13.36 -12.33 -1.54
N ALA A 20 -13.69 -11.04 -1.66
CA ALA A 20 -13.35 -10.26 -2.85
C ALA A 20 -11.83 -10.17 -3.08
N MET A 21 -11.05 -9.99 -2.01
CA MET A 21 -9.59 -9.92 -2.09
C MET A 21 -8.92 -11.26 -2.43
N THR A 22 -9.51 -12.36 -1.99
CA THR A 22 -8.93 -13.71 -2.13
C THR A 22 -9.43 -14.46 -3.37
N ARG A 23 -10.52 -14.00 -4.02
CA ARG A 23 -11.01 -14.60 -5.29
C ARG A 23 -10.33 -14.09 -6.55
N ALA A 24 -9.72 -12.90 -6.51
CA ALA A 24 -8.95 -12.41 -7.64
C ALA A 24 -7.63 -13.19 -7.77
N ARG A 25 -7.33 -13.69 -8.98
CA ARG A 25 -6.15 -14.54 -9.22
C ARG A 25 -4.87 -13.77 -9.50
N GLU A 26 -4.97 -12.54 -10.00
CA GLU A 26 -3.82 -11.79 -10.49
C GLU A 26 -3.70 -10.40 -9.86
N THR A 27 -4.78 -9.61 -9.83
CA THR A 27 -4.74 -8.25 -9.25
C THR A 27 -6.10 -7.86 -8.67
N VAL A 28 -6.07 -7.19 -7.52
CA VAL A 28 -7.25 -6.57 -6.88
C VAL A 28 -7.07 -5.06 -6.90
N TYR A 29 -8.08 -4.35 -7.37
CA TYR A 29 -8.14 -2.89 -7.30
C TYR A 29 -9.13 -2.47 -6.22
N ILE A 30 -8.67 -1.67 -5.27
CA ILE A 30 -9.52 -1.10 -4.21
C ILE A 30 -9.63 0.41 -4.47
N VAL A 31 -10.84 0.86 -4.78
CA VAL A 31 -11.14 2.27 -5.06
C VAL A 31 -11.78 2.89 -3.83
N SER A 32 -11.27 4.04 -3.41
CA SER A 32 -11.74 4.72 -2.20
C SER A 32 -11.64 6.24 -2.38
N VAL A 33 -12.57 6.96 -1.76
CA VAL A 33 -12.58 8.43 -1.77
C VAL A 33 -11.61 8.93 -0.69
N LYS A 34 -10.84 9.97 -1.01
CA LYS A 34 -9.70 10.43 -0.22
C LYS A 34 -10.01 10.63 1.28
N ASP A 35 -11.17 11.21 1.57
CA ASP A 35 -11.58 11.62 2.92
C ASP A 35 -12.79 10.83 3.45
N HIS A 36 -13.26 9.84 2.70
CA HIS A 36 -14.37 8.95 3.08
C HIS A 36 -13.98 7.49 2.84
N GLN A 37 -12.91 7.06 3.51
CA GLN A 37 -12.40 5.69 3.39
C GLN A 37 -13.19 4.75 4.31
N SER A 38 -13.54 3.57 3.81
CA SER A 38 -14.14 2.52 4.64
C SER A 38 -13.21 2.11 5.80
N VAL A 39 -13.79 1.67 6.92
CA VAL A 39 -13.04 1.16 8.07
C VAL A 39 -12.13 -0.01 7.66
N PHE A 40 -12.60 -0.90 6.78
CA PHE A 40 -11.81 -2.03 6.25
C PHE A 40 -10.57 -1.59 5.46
N PHE A 41 -10.66 -0.47 4.74
CA PHE A 41 -9.52 0.09 4.02
C PHE A 41 -8.43 0.55 5.01
N THR A 42 -8.84 1.18 6.10
CA THR A 42 -7.91 1.71 7.11
C THR A 42 -7.25 0.60 7.92
N GLU A 43 -7.99 -0.47 8.23
CA GLU A 43 -7.46 -1.68 8.89
C GLU A 43 -6.41 -2.39 8.03
N MET A 44 -6.65 -2.52 6.72
CA MET A 44 -5.74 -3.24 5.81
C MET A 44 -4.52 -2.41 5.39
N PHE A 45 -4.73 -1.09 5.21
CA PHE A 45 -3.68 -0.14 4.82
C PHE A 45 -3.44 0.85 5.95
N PRO A 46 -2.85 0.40 7.08
CA PRO A 46 -2.60 1.29 8.20
C PRO A 46 -1.74 2.46 7.72
N ARG A 47 -2.21 3.68 7.99
CA ARG A 47 -1.49 4.90 7.62
C ARG A 47 -0.14 4.92 8.31
N ARG A 48 0.93 4.60 7.58
CA ARG A 48 2.31 4.84 8.01
C ARG A 48 2.80 6.12 7.36
N GLY A 49 2.51 7.25 8.00
CA GLY A 49 3.04 8.57 7.65
C GLY A 49 1.98 9.58 7.18
N PRO A 50 2.35 10.87 7.09
CA PRO A 50 1.46 11.92 6.61
C PRO A 50 1.32 11.79 5.09
N GLY A 51 0.09 11.51 4.62
CA GLY A 51 -0.26 11.70 3.20
C GLY A 51 -0.43 10.46 2.32
N GLY A 52 -0.34 9.23 2.82
CA GLY A 52 -0.60 8.08 1.94
C GLY A 52 -0.65 6.72 2.60
N TYR A 53 -1.39 5.81 1.96
CA TYR A 53 -1.26 4.37 2.16
C TYR A 53 0.13 3.96 1.68
N ALA A 54 0.88 3.21 2.49
CA ALA A 54 2.19 2.71 2.09
C ALA A 54 2.00 1.62 1.02
N VAL A 55 1.88 2.02 -0.25
CA VAL A 55 1.95 1.09 -1.38
C VAL A 55 3.33 0.48 -1.33
N ARG A 56 3.40 -0.82 -0.99
CA ARG A 56 4.62 -1.58 -1.17
C ARG A 56 4.86 -1.68 -2.67
N MET A 57 5.79 -0.88 -3.17
CA MET A 57 6.20 -0.98 -4.57
C MET A 57 7.10 -2.19 -4.73
N PHE A 58 6.82 -2.99 -5.75
CA PHE A 58 7.62 -4.15 -6.10
C PHE A 58 8.47 -3.87 -7.34
N CYS A 59 9.62 -4.51 -7.42
CA CYS A 59 10.50 -4.45 -8.58
C CYS A 59 9.84 -5.19 -9.75
N PRO A 60 9.69 -4.57 -10.94
CA PRO A 60 9.10 -5.24 -12.10
C PRO A 60 9.99 -6.35 -12.67
N ILE A 61 11.28 -6.40 -12.30
CA ILE A 61 12.24 -7.38 -12.80
C ILE A 61 12.25 -8.66 -11.95
N CYS A 62 12.21 -8.53 -10.62
CA CYS A 62 12.38 -9.68 -9.71
C CYS A 62 11.27 -9.86 -8.68
N GLY A 63 10.26 -9.00 -8.68
CA GLY A 63 9.14 -9.05 -7.74
C GLY A 63 9.49 -8.71 -6.29
N ALA A 64 10.75 -8.37 -5.98
CA ALA A 64 11.17 -8.01 -4.63
C ALA A 64 10.75 -6.58 -4.27
N PRO A 65 10.51 -6.27 -2.99
CA PRO A 65 10.10 -4.92 -2.58
C PRO A 65 11.17 -3.88 -2.90
N LEU A 66 10.73 -2.69 -3.33
CA LEU A 66 11.57 -1.52 -3.45
C LEU A 66 11.70 -0.82 -2.10
N VAL A 67 12.91 -0.37 -1.79
CA VAL A 67 13.26 0.28 -0.53
C VAL A 67 13.74 1.70 -0.84
N LEU A 68 13.24 2.67 -0.07
CA LEU A 68 13.71 4.05 -0.16
C LEU A 68 15.14 4.16 0.35
N ARG A 69 16.03 4.67 -0.50
CA ARG A 69 17.46 4.89 -0.26
C ARG A 69 17.77 6.36 -0.54
N THR A 70 18.84 6.86 0.07
CA THR A 70 19.33 8.22 -0.16
C THR A 70 20.72 8.11 -0.78
N ASN A 71 20.98 8.87 -1.84
CA ASN A 71 22.32 8.97 -2.43
C ASN A 71 23.19 9.98 -1.66
N SER A 72 24.49 10.01 -1.94
CA SER A 72 25.43 10.93 -1.28
C SER A 72 25.14 12.41 -1.56
N TYR A 73 24.39 12.72 -2.61
CA TYR A 73 23.97 14.06 -3.00
C TYR A 73 22.63 14.48 -2.38
N GLY A 74 22.06 13.68 -1.47
CA GLY A 74 20.79 13.96 -0.79
C GLY A 74 19.52 13.58 -1.56
N GLY A 75 19.65 13.09 -2.80
CA GLY A 75 18.54 12.61 -3.61
C GLY A 75 17.97 11.28 -3.09
N ARG A 76 16.65 11.19 -2.96
CA ARG A 76 15.94 9.97 -2.54
C ARG A 76 15.49 9.16 -3.74
N PHE A 77 15.72 7.86 -3.70
CA PHE A 77 15.33 6.93 -4.77
C PHE A 77 14.87 5.60 -4.20
N TYR A 78 14.02 4.89 -4.93
CA TYR A 78 13.62 3.53 -4.64
C TYR A 78 14.59 2.55 -5.28
N GLY A 79 15.28 1.74 -4.49
CA GLY A 79 16.18 0.68 -4.95
C GLY A 79 15.63 -0.71 -4.65
N CYS A 80 15.87 -1.68 -5.53
CA CYS A 80 15.48 -3.06 -5.28
C CYS A 80 16.18 -3.65 -4.05
N SER A 81 15.43 -4.33 -3.16
CA SER A 81 16.03 -5.04 -2.01
C SER A 81 17.00 -6.15 -2.41
N ASN A 82 16.85 -6.70 -3.63
CA ASN A 82 17.67 -7.78 -4.17
C ASN A 82 18.92 -7.31 -4.95
N PHE A 83 19.31 -6.04 -4.81
CA PHE A 83 20.52 -5.52 -5.45
C PHE A 83 21.78 -6.34 -5.11
N GLY A 84 22.00 -6.64 -3.83
CA GLY A 84 23.12 -7.48 -3.37
C GLY A 84 22.94 -8.97 -3.73
N PRO A 85 21.90 -9.67 -3.20
CA PRO A 85 21.82 -11.13 -3.27
C PRO A 85 21.52 -11.68 -4.67
N LYS A 86 20.87 -10.90 -5.55
CA LYS A 86 20.53 -11.34 -6.92
C LYS A 86 21.09 -10.44 -8.02
N GLY A 87 21.85 -9.40 -7.68
CA GLY A 87 22.38 -8.46 -8.67
C GLY A 87 21.31 -7.59 -9.36
N CYS A 88 20.12 -7.43 -8.78
CA CYS A 88 19.03 -6.67 -9.41
C CYS A 88 19.28 -5.16 -9.33
N LYS A 89 19.59 -4.52 -10.47
CA LYS A 89 19.96 -3.10 -10.56
C LYS A 89 18.79 -2.13 -10.76
N TYR A 90 17.55 -2.59 -10.58
CA TYR A 90 16.39 -1.73 -10.78
C TYR A 90 16.33 -0.62 -9.73
N THR A 91 16.23 0.62 -10.21
CA THR A 91 16.01 1.82 -9.41
C THR A 91 14.88 2.66 -10.02
N ARG A 92 14.19 3.42 -9.18
CA ARG A 92 13.16 4.36 -9.58
C ARG A 92 13.28 5.65 -8.76
N GLU A 93 13.05 6.78 -9.39
CA GLU A 93 13.04 8.08 -8.70
C GLU A 93 11.87 8.20 -7.72
N CYS A 94 12.13 8.75 -6.54
CA CYS A 94 11.08 9.08 -5.59
C CYS A 94 10.51 10.44 -5.98
N GLY A 95 9.48 10.46 -6.83
CA GLY A 95 8.74 11.69 -7.11
C GLY A 95 8.16 12.24 -5.80
N SER A 96 8.68 13.37 -5.33
CA SER A 96 8.06 14.14 -4.26
C SER A 96 6.78 14.74 -4.81
N VAL A 97 5.66 14.06 -4.63
CA VAL A 97 4.36 14.68 -4.87
C VAL A 97 4.15 15.65 -3.71
N ASN A 98 4.55 16.91 -3.90
CA ASN A 98 4.15 17.98 -2.99
C ASN A 98 2.64 18.14 -3.14
N TYR A 99 1.92 17.84 -2.06
CA TYR A 99 0.46 17.82 -2.04
C TYR A 99 -0.14 19.24 -1.98
N GLU A 100 0.70 20.27 -1.82
CA GLU A 100 0.30 21.68 -1.69
C GLU A 100 -0.09 22.32 -3.04
N ASP A 101 0.27 21.73 -4.18
CA ASP A 101 0.07 22.33 -5.51
C ASP A 101 -1.25 21.91 -6.22
N ARG A 102 -2.18 21.21 -5.55
CA ARG A 102 -3.43 20.69 -6.16
C ARG A 102 -4.73 21.27 -5.58
N ALA A 103 -4.63 22.35 -4.81
CA ALA A 103 -5.78 23.10 -4.27
C ALA A 103 -5.91 24.49 -4.93
N ALA A 104 -5.76 24.55 -6.26
CA ALA A 104 -6.06 25.71 -7.09
C ALA A 104 -7.11 25.34 -8.14
#